data_AF-A0A1Q8ZUL5-F1
#
_entry.id   AF-A0A1Q8ZUL5-F1
#
_cell.length_a   1.000
_cell.length_b   1.000
_cell.length_c   1.000
_cell.angle_alpha   90.00
_cell.angle_beta   90.00
_cell.angle_gamma   90.00
#
_symmetry.space_group_name_H-M   'P 1'
#
loop_
_entity.id
_entity.type
_entity.pdbx_description
1 polymer ?
#
loop_
_entity_poly.entity_id
_entity_poly.type
_entity_poly.pdbx_seq_one_letter_code
_entity_poly.pdbx_strand_id
1 'polypeptide(L)'
;MAHNLMAKRATLEQRSRRLTLIVVGVLVFAGVVAIATSALMTWAVQGTLAHWLLLTTFTAERLLPLVGAGLLLGQMPLWRWPVAAALLVAGIATGLPWHDELMQVLAPLPGAPTHFFLVGPLACLLAGLLLVLPPSLRFWPSLLVMPVLGAALALAVDFSDPTFHDRTYLPWALVTTVWVLLTAGLVAGIFTASWTMIASRVFGSWLLAIGALYGGAYMASKQTELVPPPFVAPPVISGSFPGFDPILKSFERWGPRRRTLQDGREG
;
A
#
# COMPACT_ATOMS: atom_id res chain seq x y z
N MET A 1 51.39 4.20 -25.99
CA MET A 1 50.00 4.47 -26.43
C MET A 1 48.94 3.78 -25.53
N ALA A 2 49.10 2.51 -25.17
CA ALA A 2 48.15 1.77 -24.30
C ALA A 2 47.95 2.38 -22.89
N HIS A 3 49.02 2.91 -22.27
CA HIS A 3 48.95 3.52 -20.93
C HIS A 3 48.03 4.76 -20.88
N ASN A 4 48.07 5.62 -21.91
CA ASN A 4 47.18 6.79 -22.01
C ASN A 4 45.70 6.40 -22.21
N LEU A 5 45.43 5.28 -22.87
CA LEU A 5 44.06 4.79 -23.05
C LEU A 5 43.46 4.25 -21.75
N MET A 6 44.25 3.56 -20.92
CA MET A 6 43.79 3.08 -19.61
C MET A 6 43.50 4.22 -18.64
N ALA A 7 44.38 5.22 -18.54
CA ALA A 7 44.17 6.39 -17.69
C ALA A 7 42.91 7.20 -18.11
N LYS A 8 42.66 7.33 -19.42
CA LYS A 8 41.46 8.00 -19.93
C LYS A 8 40.18 7.22 -19.63
N ARG A 9 40.20 5.87 -19.65
CA ARG A 9 39.05 5.05 -19.26
C ARG A 9 38.74 5.16 -17.77
N ALA A 10 39.75 5.07 -16.91
CA ALA A 10 39.57 5.17 -15.46
C ALA A 10 38.97 6.53 -15.04
N THR A 11 39.41 7.62 -15.65
CA THR A 11 38.88 8.97 -15.39
C THR A 11 37.44 9.15 -15.86
N LEU A 12 37.07 8.60 -17.02
CA LEU A 12 35.69 8.62 -17.52
C LEU A 12 34.74 7.80 -16.64
N GLU A 13 35.17 6.62 -16.20
CA GLU A 13 34.39 5.75 -15.30
C GLU A 13 34.17 6.39 -13.93
N GLN A 14 35.22 6.99 -13.36
CA GLN A 14 35.13 7.73 -12.10
C GLN A 14 34.21 8.95 -12.22
N ARG A 15 34.27 9.70 -13.33
CA ARG A 15 33.39 10.85 -13.58
C ARG A 15 31.93 10.42 -13.73
N SER A 16 31.67 9.36 -14.49
CA SER A 16 30.33 8.77 -14.66
C SER A 16 29.76 8.35 -13.30
N ARG A 17 30.53 7.62 -12.49
CA ARG A 17 30.10 7.18 -11.16
C ARG A 17 29.78 8.34 -10.22
N ARG A 18 30.61 9.40 -10.23
CA ARG A 18 30.35 10.61 -9.44
C ARG A 18 29.06 11.31 -9.86
N LEU A 19 28.82 11.44 -11.17
CA LEU A 19 27.58 12.03 -11.69
C LEU A 19 26.36 11.21 -11.26
N THR A 20 26.41 9.88 -11.37
CA THR A 20 25.33 9.00 -10.90
C THR A 20 25.04 9.21 -9.42
N LEU A 21 26.08 9.27 -8.56
CA LEU A 21 25.90 9.51 -7.13
C LEU A 21 25.26 10.87 -6.83
N ILE A 22 25.65 11.91 -7.56
CA ILE A 22 25.06 13.25 -7.41
C ILE A 22 23.58 13.22 -7.82
N VAL A 23 23.26 12.64 -8.99
CA VAL A 23 21.89 12.55 -9.48
C VAL A 23 20.99 11.76 -8.52
N VAL A 24 21.46 10.61 -8.04
CA VAL A 24 20.73 9.81 -7.05
C VAL A 24 20.54 10.61 -5.76
N GLY A 25 21.59 11.25 -5.25
CA GLY A 25 21.52 12.08 -4.05
C GLY A 25 20.49 13.21 -4.17
N VAL A 26 20.46 13.89 -5.33
CA VAL A 26 19.48 14.97 -5.61
C VAL A 26 18.06 14.41 -5.68
N LEU A 27 17.82 13.28 -6.35
CA LEU A 27 16.49 12.68 -6.47
C LEU A 27 15.94 12.21 -5.11
N VAL A 28 16.79 11.60 -4.29
CA VAL A 28 16.43 11.18 -2.93
C VAL A 28 16.14 12.41 -2.06
N PHE A 29 17.04 13.40 -2.09
CA PHE A 29 16.85 14.61 -1.29
C PHE A 29 15.58 15.37 -1.68
N ALA A 30 15.33 15.56 -2.98
CA ALA A 30 14.15 16.24 -3.49
C ALA A 30 12.85 15.56 -3.04
N GLY A 31 12.78 14.22 -3.08
CA GLY A 31 11.61 13.50 -2.62
C GLY A 31 11.41 13.60 -1.10
N VAL A 32 12.48 13.47 -0.31
CA VAL A 32 12.41 13.66 1.16
C VAL A 32 11.90 15.06 1.49
N VAL A 33 12.41 16.10 0.81
CA VAL A 33 11.95 17.47 0.99
C VAL A 33 10.47 17.60 0.63
N ALA A 34 10.03 17.05 -0.50
CA ALA A 34 8.61 17.11 -0.91
C ALA A 34 7.67 16.40 0.08
N ILE A 35 8.08 15.24 0.61
CA ILE A 35 7.31 14.50 1.62
C ILE A 35 7.27 15.31 2.93
N ALA A 36 8.42 15.80 3.40
CA ALA A 36 8.50 16.59 4.63
C ALA A 36 7.68 17.89 4.53
N THR A 37 7.75 18.60 3.40
CA THR A 37 6.93 19.80 3.19
C THR A 37 5.45 19.47 3.16
N SER A 38 5.03 18.37 2.54
CA SER A 38 3.61 17.94 2.54
C SER A 38 3.10 17.64 3.96
N ALA A 39 3.92 16.97 4.78
CA ALA A 39 3.59 16.66 6.17
C ALA A 39 3.52 17.94 7.02
N LEU A 40 4.51 18.82 6.88
CA LEU A 40 4.56 20.11 7.57
C LEU A 40 3.37 21.01 7.20
N MET A 41 2.99 21.06 5.92
CA MET A 41 1.83 21.84 5.47
C MET A 41 0.53 21.29 6.05
N THR A 42 0.37 19.96 6.07
CA THR A 42 -0.81 19.34 6.69
C THR A 42 -0.87 19.68 8.18
N TRP A 43 0.24 19.53 8.88
CA TRP A 43 0.33 19.84 10.30
C TRP A 43 0.08 21.33 10.58
N ALA A 44 0.61 22.23 9.75
CA ALA A 44 0.41 23.68 9.91
C ALA A 44 -1.06 24.09 9.73
N VAL A 45 -1.79 23.43 8.82
CA VAL A 45 -3.21 23.72 8.55
C VAL A 45 -4.13 23.06 9.58
N GLN A 46 -3.83 21.83 10.00
CA GLN A 46 -4.77 21.00 10.77
C GLN A 46 -4.35 20.71 12.22
N GLY A 47 -3.14 21.09 12.63
CA GLY A 47 -2.58 20.82 13.96
C GLY A 47 -2.26 19.35 14.23
N THR A 48 -2.48 18.45 13.27
CA THR A 48 -2.25 17.00 13.39
C THR A 48 -1.82 16.40 12.06
N LEU A 49 -1.06 15.30 12.12
CA LEU A 49 -0.69 14.48 10.97
C LEU A 49 -1.70 13.38 10.65
N ALA A 50 -2.77 13.23 11.45
CA ALA A 50 -3.78 12.20 11.26
C ALA A 50 -4.47 12.26 9.88
N HIS A 51 -4.51 13.45 9.27
CA HIS A 51 -5.09 13.68 7.96
C HIS A 51 -4.04 13.85 6.86
N TRP A 52 -2.78 13.51 7.15
CA TRP A 52 -1.74 13.60 6.14
C TRP A 52 -1.98 12.55 5.06
N LEU A 53 -2.14 13.03 3.83
CA LEU A 53 -2.53 12.24 2.65
C LEU A 53 -1.66 10.98 2.46
N LEU A 54 -0.36 11.08 2.75
CA LEU A 54 0.60 9.98 2.53
C LEU A 54 0.82 9.10 3.78
N LEU A 55 0.11 9.36 4.89
CA LEU A 55 0.31 8.64 6.15
C LEU A 55 0.17 7.12 5.95
N THR A 56 -0.83 6.69 5.17
CA THR A 56 -1.07 5.27 4.89
C THR A 56 0.00 4.64 3.99
N THR A 57 0.61 5.43 3.09
CA THR A 57 1.72 5.00 2.24
C THR A 57 2.99 4.73 3.06
N PHE A 58 3.21 5.48 4.14
CA PHE A 58 4.38 5.32 5.03
C PHE A 58 4.19 4.35 6.19
N THR A 59 3.16 3.49 6.13
CA THR A 59 3.01 2.39 7.09
C THR A 59 4.05 1.30 6.84
N ALA A 60 4.46 0.60 7.90
CA ALA A 60 5.48 -0.46 7.81
C ALA A 60 5.07 -1.56 6.81
N GLU A 61 3.79 -1.93 6.80
CA GLU A 61 3.21 -2.95 5.90
C GLU A 61 3.33 -2.60 4.41
N ARG A 62 3.43 -1.30 4.07
CA ARG A 62 3.56 -0.81 2.70
C ARG A 62 5.01 -0.53 2.33
N LEU A 63 5.78 0.05 3.25
CA LEU A 63 7.19 0.34 3.03
C LEU A 63 8.04 -0.93 2.87
N LEU A 64 7.77 -1.96 3.67
CA LEU A 64 8.53 -3.22 3.65
C LEU A 64 8.57 -3.89 2.26
N PRO A 65 7.43 -4.19 1.61
CA PRO A 65 7.44 -4.81 0.29
C PRO A 65 7.95 -3.85 -0.81
N LEU A 66 7.75 -2.54 -0.66
CA LEU A 66 8.28 -1.54 -1.60
C LEU A 66 9.81 -1.48 -1.57
N VAL A 67 10.39 -1.42 -0.37
CA VAL A 67 11.84 -1.49 -0.18
C VAL A 67 12.34 -2.84 -0.72
N GLY A 68 11.65 -3.94 -0.43
CA GLY A 68 11.99 -5.26 -0.95
C GLY A 68 12.04 -5.33 -2.49
N ALA A 69 11.01 -4.79 -3.15
CA ALA A 69 10.94 -4.69 -4.61
C ALA A 69 12.06 -3.79 -5.17
N GLY A 70 12.31 -2.66 -4.52
CA GLY A 70 13.42 -1.76 -4.86
C GLY A 70 14.77 -2.46 -4.77
N LEU A 71 15.07 -3.10 -3.63
CA LEU A 71 16.30 -3.88 -3.42
C LEU A 71 16.48 -4.94 -4.52
N LEU A 72 15.40 -5.63 -4.87
CA LEU A 72 15.42 -6.65 -5.90
C LEU A 72 15.78 -6.07 -7.28
N LEU A 73 15.16 -4.97 -7.69
CA LEU A 73 15.49 -4.28 -8.93
C LEU A 73 16.92 -3.74 -8.92
N GLY A 74 17.35 -3.15 -7.81
CA GLY A 74 18.70 -2.60 -7.66
C GLY A 74 19.82 -3.65 -7.73
N GLN A 75 19.52 -4.90 -7.34
CA GLN A 75 20.47 -6.01 -7.40
C GLN A 75 20.46 -6.77 -8.73
N MET A 76 19.55 -6.44 -9.66
CA MET A 76 19.54 -7.05 -10.99
C MET A 76 20.64 -6.49 -11.89
N PRO A 77 21.20 -7.31 -12.80
CA PRO A 77 22.11 -6.78 -13.80
C PRO A 77 21.36 -5.84 -14.75
N LEU A 78 22.03 -4.77 -15.18
CA LEU A 78 21.47 -3.70 -16.01
C LEU A 78 20.69 -4.17 -17.24
N TRP A 79 21.11 -5.27 -17.86
CA TRP A 79 20.43 -5.82 -19.04
C TRP A 79 19.08 -6.48 -18.73
N ARG A 80 18.87 -6.96 -17.50
CA ARG A 80 17.60 -7.58 -17.03
C ARG A 80 16.66 -6.56 -16.40
N TRP A 81 17.23 -5.50 -15.84
CA TRP A 81 16.50 -4.42 -15.18
C TRP A 81 15.30 -3.89 -15.98
N PRO A 82 15.39 -3.55 -17.28
CA PRO A 82 14.26 -2.95 -17.99
C PRO A 82 13.09 -3.91 -18.14
N VAL A 83 13.35 -5.22 -18.29
CA VAL A 83 12.29 -6.23 -18.40
C VAL A 83 11.56 -6.38 -17.08
N ALA A 84 12.30 -6.51 -15.97
CA ALA A 84 11.70 -6.63 -14.64
C ALA A 84 10.93 -5.37 -14.24
N ALA A 85 11.47 -4.19 -14.52
CA ALA A 85 10.81 -2.92 -14.29
C ALA A 85 9.53 -2.78 -15.14
N ALA A 86 9.59 -3.14 -16.42
CA ALA A 86 8.41 -3.11 -17.31
C ALA A 86 7.30 -4.05 -16.82
N LEU A 87 7.66 -5.26 -16.37
CA LEU A 87 6.68 -6.22 -15.81
C LEU A 87 6.07 -5.74 -14.50
N LEU A 88 6.86 -5.12 -13.62
CA LEU A 88 6.36 -4.52 -12.39
C LEU A 88 5.40 -3.37 -12.70
N VAL A 89 5.77 -2.47 -13.61
CA VAL A 89 4.93 -1.34 -14.05
C VAL A 89 3.66 -1.84 -14.71
N ALA A 90 3.74 -2.87 -15.57
CA ALA A 90 2.59 -3.52 -16.15
C ALA A 90 1.67 -4.07 -15.06
N GLY A 91 2.23 -4.76 -14.06
CA GLY A 91 1.49 -5.23 -12.88
C GLY A 91 0.75 -4.11 -12.14
N ILE A 92 1.43 -3.00 -11.87
CA ILE A 92 0.83 -1.81 -11.23
C ILE A 92 -0.34 -1.28 -12.08
N ALA A 93 -0.13 -1.12 -13.39
CA ALA A 93 -1.16 -0.62 -14.30
C ALA A 93 -2.37 -1.55 -14.42
N THR A 94 -2.14 -2.87 -14.39
CA THR A 94 -3.22 -3.88 -14.45
C THR A 94 -3.90 -4.14 -13.10
N GLY A 95 -3.23 -3.85 -11.98
CA GLY A 95 -3.77 -4.09 -10.64
C GLY A 95 -4.94 -3.17 -10.29
N LEU A 96 -4.85 -1.89 -10.66
CA LEU A 96 -5.88 -0.89 -10.38
C LEU A 96 -7.26 -1.24 -10.99
N PRO A 97 -7.39 -1.57 -12.29
CA PRO A 97 -8.70 -1.94 -12.84
C PRO A 97 -9.24 -3.25 -12.27
N TRP A 98 -8.38 -4.16 -11.78
CA TRP A 98 -8.79 -5.44 -11.19
C TRP A 98 -9.41 -5.28 -9.79
N HIS A 99 -9.44 -4.07 -9.23
CA HIS A 99 -10.01 -3.81 -7.91
C HIS A 99 -11.42 -4.41 -7.77
N ASP A 100 -12.30 -4.13 -8.74
CA ASP A 100 -13.71 -4.50 -8.68
C ASP A 100 -13.92 -6.00 -8.86
N GLU A 101 -13.18 -6.65 -9.76
CA GLU A 101 -13.25 -8.10 -9.94
C GLU A 101 -12.71 -8.83 -8.70
N LEU A 102 -11.63 -8.34 -8.10
CA LEU A 102 -11.10 -8.91 -6.86
C LEU A 102 -12.11 -8.77 -5.72
N MET A 103 -12.75 -7.62 -5.61
CA MET A 103 -13.85 -7.38 -4.66
C MET A 103 -14.99 -8.36 -4.87
N GLN A 104 -15.42 -8.60 -6.10
CA GLN A 104 -16.48 -9.55 -6.43
C GLN A 104 -16.10 -10.99 -6.07
N VAL A 105 -14.85 -11.39 -6.33
CA VAL A 105 -14.34 -12.72 -5.98
C VAL A 105 -14.26 -12.90 -4.47
N LEU A 106 -13.91 -11.85 -3.72
CA LEU A 106 -13.79 -11.89 -2.27
C LEU A 106 -15.12 -11.66 -1.53
N ALA A 107 -16.14 -11.11 -2.19
CA ALA A 107 -17.45 -10.80 -1.61
C ALA A 107 -18.15 -11.99 -0.90
N PRO A 108 -18.04 -13.25 -1.39
CA PRO A 108 -18.64 -14.39 -0.71
C PRO A 108 -17.95 -14.76 0.61
N LEU A 109 -16.73 -14.27 0.85
CA LEU A 109 -15.98 -14.62 2.06
C LEU A 109 -16.46 -13.76 3.24
N PRO A 110 -16.73 -14.37 4.41
CA PRO A 110 -17.11 -13.61 5.61
C PRO A 110 -16.00 -12.63 5.99
N GLY A 111 -16.36 -11.35 6.13
CA GLY A 111 -15.39 -10.27 6.30
C GLY A 111 -14.59 -9.96 5.04
N ALA A 112 -15.24 -9.83 3.87
CA ALA A 112 -14.61 -9.38 2.63
C ALA A 112 -13.73 -8.13 2.79
N PRO A 113 -14.14 -7.06 3.53
CA PRO A 113 -13.32 -5.86 3.73
C PRO A 113 -12.00 -6.13 4.45
N THR A 114 -12.00 -7.11 5.35
CA THR A 114 -10.81 -7.39 6.14
C THR A 114 -9.77 -8.13 5.30
N HIS A 115 -10.17 -8.86 4.24
CA HIS A 115 -9.24 -9.57 3.36
C HIS A 115 -8.33 -8.64 2.54
N PHE A 116 -8.67 -7.36 2.40
CA PHE A 116 -7.78 -6.36 1.81
C PHE A 116 -6.52 -6.09 2.62
N PHE A 117 -6.56 -6.43 3.91
CA PHE A 117 -5.38 -6.42 4.77
C PHE A 117 -4.32 -7.44 4.33
N LEU A 118 -4.72 -8.55 3.67
CA LEU A 118 -3.78 -9.58 3.20
C LEU A 118 -2.89 -9.15 2.04
N VAL A 119 -3.25 -8.08 1.33
CA VAL A 119 -2.49 -7.61 0.16
C VAL A 119 -1.07 -7.16 0.56
N GLY A 120 -0.92 -6.51 1.73
CA GLY A 120 0.39 -6.12 2.27
C GLY A 120 1.28 -7.33 2.60
N PRO A 121 0.82 -8.25 3.47
CA PRO A 121 1.49 -9.51 3.76
C PRO A 121 1.82 -10.34 2.50
N LEU A 122 0.91 -10.41 1.52
CA LEU A 122 1.16 -11.10 0.26
C LEU A 122 2.31 -10.45 -0.52
N ALA A 123 2.33 -9.12 -0.64
CA ALA A 123 3.43 -8.41 -1.27
C ALA A 123 4.77 -8.65 -0.54
N CYS A 124 4.76 -8.69 0.80
CA CYS A 124 5.92 -9.07 1.61
C CYS A 124 6.38 -10.50 1.31
N LEU A 125 5.47 -11.46 1.22
CA LEU A 125 5.81 -12.85 0.89
C LEU A 125 6.42 -12.96 -0.51
N LEU A 126 5.85 -12.30 -1.52
CA LEU A 126 6.34 -12.31 -2.89
C LEU A 126 7.74 -11.66 -2.99
N ALA A 127 7.92 -10.47 -2.41
CA ALA A 127 9.21 -9.78 -2.40
C ALA A 127 10.26 -10.57 -1.59
N GLY A 128 9.88 -11.08 -0.42
CA GLY A 128 10.74 -11.88 0.47
C GLY A 128 11.21 -13.17 -0.19
N LEU A 129 10.30 -13.91 -0.84
CA LEU A 129 10.61 -15.15 -1.55
C LEU A 129 11.67 -14.91 -2.63
N LEU A 130 11.48 -13.86 -3.44
CA LEU A 130 12.45 -13.51 -4.46
C LEU A 130 13.79 -13.04 -3.87
N LEU A 131 13.78 -12.31 -2.76
CA LEU A 131 15.01 -11.87 -2.10
C LEU A 131 15.76 -13.02 -1.40
N VAL A 132 15.10 -14.08 -0.93
CA VAL A 132 15.80 -15.22 -0.31
C VAL A 132 16.51 -16.10 -1.34
N LEU A 133 15.96 -16.18 -2.56
CA LEU A 133 16.55 -16.94 -3.67
C LEU A 133 17.98 -16.47 -3.98
N PRO A 134 18.90 -17.39 -4.36
CA PRO A 134 20.23 -17.02 -4.82
C PRO A 134 20.14 -16.27 -6.17
N PRO A 135 21.08 -15.36 -6.49
CA PRO A 135 21.04 -14.53 -7.70
C PRO A 135 20.91 -15.31 -9.01
N SER A 136 21.49 -16.51 -9.07
CA SER A 136 21.40 -17.41 -10.24
C SER A 136 19.97 -17.89 -10.51
N LEU A 137 19.16 -18.09 -9.47
CA LEU A 137 17.79 -18.58 -9.57
C LEU A 137 16.75 -17.46 -9.59
N ARG A 138 17.10 -16.21 -9.25
CA ARG A 138 16.13 -15.11 -9.13
C ARG A 138 15.45 -14.71 -10.44
N PHE A 139 16.11 -14.86 -11.59
CA PHE A 139 15.61 -14.27 -12.83
C PHE A 139 14.30 -14.88 -13.31
N TRP A 140 14.22 -16.20 -13.49
CA TRP A 140 13.01 -16.83 -14.01
C TRP A 140 11.78 -16.62 -13.11
N PRO A 141 11.87 -16.84 -11.78
CA PRO A 141 10.78 -16.52 -10.87
C PRO A 141 10.44 -15.04 -10.86
N SER A 142 11.43 -14.14 -10.98
CA SER A 142 11.13 -12.70 -11.01
C SER A 142 10.26 -12.29 -12.19
N LEU A 143 10.43 -12.91 -13.37
CA LEU A 143 9.55 -12.61 -14.52
C LEU A 143 8.09 -12.95 -14.23
N LEU A 144 7.85 -14.05 -13.52
CA LEU A 144 6.50 -14.48 -13.15
C LEU A 144 5.92 -13.64 -12.00
N VAL A 145 6.76 -13.32 -11.01
CA VAL A 145 6.31 -12.71 -9.74
C VAL A 145 6.25 -11.18 -9.81
N MET A 146 7.08 -10.52 -10.62
CA MET A 146 7.05 -9.05 -10.76
C MET A 146 5.67 -8.47 -11.11
N PRO A 147 4.91 -9.01 -12.10
CA PRO A 147 3.59 -8.45 -12.39
C PRO A 147 2.61 -8.65 -11.23
N VAL A 148 2.65 -9.80 -10.55
CA VAL A 148 1.80 -10.08 -9.38
C VAL A 148 2.16 -9.17 -8.21
N LEU A 149 3.45 -8.96 -7.97
CA LEU A 149 3.95 -8.03 -6.95
C LEU A 149 3.53 -6.59 -7.26
N GLY A 150 3.64 -6.17 -8.53
CA GLY A 150 3.20 -4.84 -8.97
C GLY A 150 1.70 -4.63 -8.76
N ALA A 151 0.88 -5.62 -9.14
CA ALA A 151 -0.56 -5.57 -8.91
C ALA A 151 -0.91 -5.52 -7.42
N ALA A 152 -0.25 -6.34 -6.60
CA ALA A 152 -0.43 -6.31 -5.14
C ALA A 152 -0.04 -4.95 -4.54
N LEU A 153 1.06 -4.34 -5.00
CA LEU A 153 1.46 -3.00 -4.55
C LEU A 153 0.47 -1.91 -4.97
N ALA A 154 -0.11 -1.99 -6.16
CA ALA A 154 -1.12 -1.03 -6.61
C ALA A 154 -2.43 -1.15 -5.82
N LEU A 155 -2.93 -2.37 -5.67
CA LEU A 155 -4.11 -2.66 -4.85
C LEU A 155 -3.89 -2.27 -3.38
N ALA A 156 -2.68 -2.47 -2.87
CA ALA A 156 -2.29 -2.01 -1.54
C ALA A 156 -2.40 -0.50 -1.36
N VAL A 157 -2.04 0.30 -2.36
CA VAL A 157 -2.16 1.76 -2.33
C VAL A 157 -3.64 2.17 -2.36
N ASP A 158 -4.41 1.52 -3.23
CA ASP A 158 -5.83 1.81 -3.47
C ASP A 158 -6.70 1.47 -2.24
N PHE A 159 -6.53 0.27 -1.67
CA PHE A 159 -7.24 -0.14 -0.44
C PHE A 159 -6.85 0.64 0.81
N SER A 160 -5.75 1.39 0.75
CA SER A 160 -5.26 2.21 1.85
C SER A 160 -5.66 3.68 1.73
N ASP A 161 -6.56 4.02 0.80
CA ASP A 161 -7.09 5.37 0.64
C ASP A 161 -7.95 5.81 1.86
N PRO A 162 -7.48 6.76 2.68
CA PRO A 162 -8.25 7.28 3.81
C PRO A 162 -9.25 8.37 3.41
N THR A 163 -9.22 8.83 2.15
CA THR A 163 -9.90 10.05 1.69
C THR A 163 -11.24 9.80 0.99
N PHE A 164 -11.77 8.57 1.01
CA PHE A 164 -12.99 8.17 0.29
C PHE A 164 -12.94 8.56 -1.20
N HIS A 165 -11.82 8.28 -1.87
CA HIS A 165 -11.58 8.46 -3.31
C HIS A 165 -11.43 9.93 -3.74
N ASP A 166 -10.69 10.73 -2.96
CA ASP A 166 -10.18 12.00 -3.47
C ASP A 166 -9.31 11.74 -4.71
N ARG A 167 -9.64 12.41 -5.82
CA ARG A 167 -8.94 12.30 -7.10
C ARG A 167 -7.45 12.62 -7.00
N THR A 168 -7.05 13.35 -5.96
CA THR A 168 -5.66 13.74 -5.72
C THR A 168 -4.88 12.68 -4.93
N TYR A 169 -5.53 11.84 -4.13
CA TYR A 169 -4.85 10.84 -3.28
C TYR A 169 -4.04 9.85 -4.13
N LEU A 170 -4.73 9.14 -5.02
CA LEU A 170 -4.14 8.04 -5.79
C LEU A 170 -2.89 8.44 -6.58
N PRO A 171 -2.86 9.53 -7.37
CA PRO A 171 -1.65 9.92 -8.10
C PRO A 171 -0.49 10.27 -7.17
N TRP A 172 -0.73 10.96 -6.05
CA TRP A 172 0.34 11.28 -5.08
C TRP A 172 0.88 10.05 -4.38
N ALA A 173 0.01 9.12 -4.00
CA ALA A 173 0.39 7.86 -3.38
C ALA A 173 1.21 6.99 -4.36
N LEU A 174 0.80 6.90 -5.63
CA LEU A 174 1.55 6.19 -6.68
C LEU A 174 2.92 6.81 -6.96
N VAL A 175 3.00 8.14 -7.08
CA VAL A 175 4.29 8.86 -7.26
C VAL A 175 5.21 8.57 -6.08
N THR A 176 4.70 8.63 -4.86
CA THR A 176 5.47 8.34 -3.64
C THR A 176 5.94 6.88 -3.62
N THR A 177 5.07 5.96 -4.01
CA THR A 177 5.36 4.52 -4.09
C THR A 177 6.50 4.24 -5.08
N VAL A 178 6.41 4.81 -6.29
CA VAL A 178 7.46 4.72 -7.30
C VAL A 178 8.75 5.36 -6.79
N TRP A 179 8.68 6.51 -6.13
CA TRP A 179 9.85 7.20 -5.59
C TRP A 179 10.56 6.37 -4.50
N VAL A 180 9.82 5.76 -3.56
CA VAL A 180 10.41 4.88 -2.53
C VAL A 180 11.09 3.68 -3.17
N LEU A 181 10.42 3.04 -4.13
CA LEU A 181 10.93 1.88 -4.84
C LEU A 181 12.21 2.20 -5.62
N LEU A 182 12.21 3.31 -6.37
CA LEU A 182 13.37 3.76 -7.12
C LEU A 182 14.51 4.16 -6.18
N THR A 183 14.22 4.83 -5.07
CA THR A 183 15.22 5.20 -4.06
C THR A 183 15.91 3.96 -3.50
N ALA A 184 15.13 2.98 -3.03
CA ALA A 184 15.67 1.72 -2.52
C ALA A 184 16.49 0.97 -3.57
N GLY A 185 16.01 0.92 -4.83
CA GLY A 185 16.73 0.26 -5.92
C GLY A 185 18.00 0.97 -6.36
N LEU A 186 18.00 2.29 -6.43
CA LEU A 186 19.19 3.08 -6.76
C LEU A 186 20.25 2.95 -5.67
N VAL A 187 19.85 3.04 -4.40
CA VAL A 187 20.76 2.82 -3.26
C VAL A 187 21.34 1.41 -3.31
N ALA A 188 20.52 0.37 -3.51
CA ALA A 188 21.01 -1.00 -3.63
C ALA A 188 21.95 -1.20 -4.82
N GLY A 189 21.66 -0.59 -5.97
CA GLY A 189 22.48 -0.68 -7.18
C GLY A 189 23.83 0.02 -7.07
N ILE A 190 23.97 1.03 -6.19
CA ILE A 190 25.26 1.67 -5.90
C ILE A 190 26.20 0.71 -5.16
N PHE A 191 25.67 -0.12 -4.27
CA PHE A 191 26.45 -1.01 -3.42
C PHE A 191 26.48 -2.44 -3.97
N THR A 192 27.45 -2.69 -4.86
CA THR A 192 27.67 -4.02 -5.50
C THR A 192 28.47 -5.01 -4.66
N ALA A 193 28.81 -4.66 -3.42
CA ALA A 193 29.63 -5.49 -2.56
C ALA A 193 28.89 -6.78 -2.13
N SER A 194 29.58 -7.91 -2.00
CA SER A 194 28.96 -9.21 -1.68
C SER A 194 28.14 -9.20 -0.39
N TRP A 195 28.46 -8.34 0.58
CA TRP A 195 27.70 -8.20 1.81
C TRP A 195 26.28 -7.64 1.59
N THR A 196 26.03 -6.88 0.51
CA THR A 196 24.68 -6.37 0.21
C THR A 196 23.75 -7.47 -0.27
N MET A 197 24.29 -8.52 -0.91
CA MET A 197 23.52 -9.73 -1.21
C MET A 197 23.12 -10.49 0.05
N ILE A 198 24.00 -10.53 1.06
CA ILE A 198 23.67 -11.15 2.35
C ILE A 198 22.59 -10.33 3.05
N ALA A 199 22.78 -9.01 3.14
CA ALA A 199 21.82 -8.10 3.75
C ALA A 199 20.43 -8.19 3.11
N SER A 200 20.35 -8.28 1.77
CA SER A 200 19.05 -8.40 1.09
C SER A 200 18.38 -9.76 1.32
N ARG A 201 19.13 -10.84 1.50
CA ARG A 201 18.59 -12.16 1.88
C ARG A 201 18.07 -12.17 3.31
N VAL A 202 18.77 -11.52 4.24
CA VAL A 202 18.31 -11.33 5.64
C VAL A 202 17.04 -10.49 5.66
N PHE A 203 17.01 -9.38 4.92
CA PHE A 203 15.79 -8.59 4.77
C PHE A 203 14.66 -9.41 4.15
N GLY A 204 14.95 -10.20 3.12
CA GLY A 204 13.98 -11.11 2.49
C GLY A 204 13.39 -12.15 3.46
N SER A 205 14.20 -12.73 4.35
CA SER A 205 13.70 -13.67 5.35
C SER A 205 12.81 -12.98 6.40
N TRP A 206 13.12 -11.73 6.74
CA TRP A 206 12.26 -10.92 7.61
C TRP A 206 10.94 -10.60 6.94
N LEU A 207 10.94 -10.26 5.64
CA LEU A 207 9.71 -10.05 4.88
C LEU A 207 8.84 -11.32 4.86
N LEU A 208 9.44 -12.49 4.67
CA LEU A 208 8.73 -13.76 4.73
C LEU A 208 8.12 -13.98 6.13
N ALA A 209 8.89 -13.76 7.19
CA ALA A 209 8.43 -13.91 8.56
C ALA A 209 7.28 -12.94 8.89
N ILE A 210 7.41 -11.66 8.53
CA ILE A 210 6.37 -10.64 8.77
C ILE A 210 5.12 -10.95 7.95
N GLY A 211 5.28 -11.29 6.66
CA GLY A 211 4.15 -11.66 5.80
C GLY A 211 3.41 -12.89 6.30
N ALA A 212 4.14 -13.92 6.75
CA ALA A 212 3.54 -15.12 7.33
C ALA A 212 2.89 -14.84 8.70
N LEU A 213 3.51 -14.00 9.54
CA LEU A 213 2.99 -13.66 10.87
C LEU A 213 1.72 -12.81 10.76
N TYR A 214 1.76 -11.71 10.01
CA TYR A 214 0.60 -10.84 9.83
C TYR A 214 -0.52 -11.55 9.05
N GLY A 215 -0.17 -12.21 7.95
CA GLY A 215 -1.14 -12.98 7.17
C GLY A 215 -1.75 -14.13 7.96
N GLY A 216 -0.93 -14.88 8.68
CA GLY A 216 -1.36 -16.01 9.51
C GLY A 216 -2.17 -15.61 10.73
N ALA A 217 -1.75 -14.57 11.47
CA ALA A 217 -2.50 -14.04 12.60
C ALA A 217 -3.87 -13.53 12.16
N TYR A 218 -3.91 -12.83 11.03
CA TYR A 218 -5.14 -12.36 10.43
C TYR A 218 -6.08 -13.53 10.07
N MET A 219 -5.58 -14.59 9.43
CA MET A 219 -6.37 -15.80 9.15
C MET A 219 -6.82 -16.53 10.42
N ALA A 220 -5.98 -16.62 11.44
CA ALA A 220 -6.29 -17.28 12.71
C ALA A 220 -7.33 -16.52 13.53
N SER A 221 -7.40 -15.19 13.39
CA SER A 221 -8.35 -14.33 14.11
C SER A 221 -9.77 -14.36 13.56
N LYS A 222 -10.00 -14.98 12.39
CA LYS A 222 -11.34 -15.07 11.80
C LYS A 222 -12.19 -16.08 12.58
N GLN A 223 -13.22 -15.57 13.27
CA GLN A 223 -14.38 -16.38 13.64
C GLN A 223 -15.07 -16.85 12.37
N THR A 224 -15.02 -18.16 12.12
CA THR A 224 -15.72 -18.83 11.00
C THR A 224 -17.24 -18.79 11.16
N GLU A 225 -17.73 -18.45 12.34
CA GLU A 225 -19.16 -18.28 12.64
C GLU A 225 -19.42 -16.83 13.04
N LEU A 226 -20.28 -16.15 12.27
CA LEU A 226 -20.95 -14.92 12.69
C LEU A 226 -21.96 -15.29 13.77
N VAL A 227 -21.50 -15.62 14.97
CA VAL A 227 -22.41 -15.70 16.13
C VAL A 227 -22.64 -14.26 16.54
N PRO A 228 -23.82 -13.67 16.28
CA PRO A 228 -24.12 -12.36 16.81
C PRO A 228 -23.94 -12.43 18.34
N PRO A 229 -23.33 -11.42 18.98
CA PRO A 229 -23.31 -11.37 20.43
C PRO A 229 -24.75 -11.55 20.91
N PRO A 230 -24.99 -12.36 21.96
CA PRO A 230 -26.33 -12.65 22.41
C PRO A 230 -27.05 -11.33 22.59
N PHE A 231 -28.10 -11.12 21.79
CA PHE A 231 -28.96 -9.97 21.96
C PHE A 231 -29.50 -10.06 23.38
N VAL A 232 -28.97 -9.20 24.27
CA VAL A 232 -29.61 -8.99 25.56
C VAL A 232 -30.98 -8.47 25.20
N ALA A 233 -32.02 -9.29 25.43
CA ALA A 233 -33.38 -8.86 25.24
C ALA A 233 -33.51 -7.52 25.98
N PRO A 234 -33.95 -6.44 25.32
CA PRO A 234 -34.16 -5.19 26.01
C PRO A 234 -35.03 -5.51 27.24
N PRO A 235 -34.70 -4.97 28.42
CA PRO A 235 -35.51 -5.20 29.60
C PRO A 235 -36.97 -4.93 29.24
N VAL A 236 -37.90 -5.77 29.70
CA VAL A 236 -39.33 -5.57 29.50
C VAL A 236 -39.68 -4.24 30.16
N ILE A 237 -39.65 -3.16 29.38
CA ILE A 237 -39.90 -1.81 29.85
C ILE A 237 -41.41 -1.66 29.93
N SER A 238 -41.96 -2.00 31.09
CA SER A 238 -43.25 -1.52 31.55
C SER A 238 -43.06 -0.13 32.16
N GLY A 239 -42.85 0.89 31.33
CA GLY A 239 -42.73 2.28 31.80
C GLY A 239 -42.32 3.28 30.73
N SER A 240 -42.92 4.47 30.78
CA SER A 240 -42.52 5.66 30.01
C SER A 240 -41.01 5.88 30.08
N PHE A 241 -40.34 6.10 28.94
CA PHE A 241 -38.90 6.36 28.84
C PHE A 241 -38.59 7.83 29.18
N PRO A 242 -38.31 8.20 30.44
CA PRO A 242 -38.12 9.58 30.83
C PRO A 242 -36.75 10.01 30.30
N GLY A 243 -36.74 10.82 29.24
CA GLY A 243 -35.52 11.28 28.57
C GLY A 243 -35.54 11.13 27.05
N PHE A 244 -36.38 10.25 26.50
CA PHE A 244 -36.62 10.17 25.06
C PHE A 244 -37.84 10.98 24.61
N ASP A 245 -38.66 11.48 25.55
CA ASP A 245 -39.80 12.38 25.27
C ASP A 245 -39.45 13.57 24.35
N PRO A 246 -38.30 14.27 24.49
CA PRO A 246 -37.97 15.38 23.62
C PRO A 246 -37.75 14.95 22.16
N ILE A 247 -37.15 13.77 21.98
CA ILE A 247 -36.85 13.19 20.65
C ILE A 247 -38.13 12.66 20.03
N LEU A 248 -38.97 11.95 20.78
CA LEU A 248 -40.26 11.44 20.29
C LEU A 248 -41.21 12.58 19.90
N LYS A 249 -41.27 13.65 20.72
CA LYS A 249 -42.00 14.88 20.36
C LYS A 249 -41.46 15.57 19.10
N SER A 250 -40.18 15.41 18.78
CA SER A 250 -39.62 15.98 17.54
C SER A 250 -40.09 15.24 16.29
N PHE A 251 -40.30 13.92 16.37
CA PHE A 251 -40.86 13.13 15.28
C PHE A 251 -42.36 13.40 15.08
N GLU A 252 -43.11 13.61 16.15
CA GLU A 252 -44.53 14.01 16.06
C GLU A 252 -44.70 15.40 15.44
N ARG A 253 -43.73 16.31 15.65
CA ARG A 253 -43.77 17.68 15.11
C ARG A 253 -43.59 17.74 13.58
N TRP A 254 -43.00 16.70 12.98
CA TRP A 254 -42.68 16.63 11.55
C TRP A 254 -43.28 15.41 10.83
N GLY A 255 -44.16 14.66 11.49
CA GLY A 255 -44.88 13.56 10.86
C GLY A 255 -45.75 14.06 9.69
N PRO A 256 -45.85 13.31 8.57
CA PRO A 256 -46.70 13.70 7.46
C PRO A 256 -48.13 13.84 7.96
N ARG A 257 -48.68 15.06 7.92
CA ARG A 257 -50.12 15.29 8.13
C ARG A 257 -50.86 14.48 7.08
N ARG A 258 -51.31 13.27 7.42
CA ARG A 258 -52.32 12.58 6.62
C ARG A 258 -53.51 13.52 6.58
N ARG A 259 -53.79 14.06 5.39
CA ARG A 259 -55.05 14.73 5.09
C ARG A 259 -56.13 13.69 5.37
N THR A 260 -56.82 13.82 6.50
CA THR A 260 -58.03 13.05 6.75
C THR A 260 -59.01 13.47 5.66
N LEU A 261 -59.30 12.55 4.75
CA LEU A 261 -60.44 12.62 3.84
C LEU A 261 -61.69 12.47 4.69
N GLN A 262 -62.07 13.56 5.35
CA GLN A 262 -63.37 13.70 5.98
C GLN A 262 -63.90 15.07 5.60
N ASP A 263 -64.25 15.19 4.32
CA ASP A 263 -65.24 16.18 3.91
C ASP A 263 -65.97 15.71 2.65
N GLY A 264 -67.29 15.75 2.70
CA GLY A 264 -68.15 15.66 1.52
C GLY A 264 -68.86 14.33 1.28
N ARG A 265 -69.97 14.09 1.99
CA ARG A 265 -71.33 14.06 1.40
C ARG A 265 -72.36 13.65 2.45
N GLU A 266 -72.95 14.66 3.08
CA GLU A 266 -74.40 14.66 3.31
C GLU A 266 -75.08 15.10 2.01
N GLY A 267 -76.16 14.42 1.65
CA GLY A 267 -76.93 14.59 0.41
C GLY A 267 -77.69 13.33 0.10
#